data_AF-A0A3E4EYE8-F1
#
_entry.id   AF-A0A3E4EYE8-F1
#
_cell.length_a   1.000
_cell.length_b   1.000
_cell.length_c   1.000
_cell.angle_alpha   90.00
_cell.angle_beta   90.00
_cell.angle_gamma   90.00
#
_symmetry.space_group_name_H-M   'P 1'
#
loop_
_entity.id
_entity.type
_entity.pdbx_description
1 polymer ?
#
loop_
_entity_poly.entity_id
_entity_poly.type
_entity_poly.pdbx_seq_one_letter_code
_entity_poly.pdbx_strand_id
1 'polypeptide(L)'
;DEKKRLEYETRLKYKRDKYAQLHYATRIGREEGERIGREEGERIGREEGERIGKEEGKSEMIRSMWKAGVSEEQIASIAQKTVEEVRKLCK
;
A
#
# COMPACT_ATOMS: atom_id res chain seq x y z
N ASP A 1 -9.00 16.66 59.13
CA ASP A 1 -10.38 16.47 58.63
C ASP A 1 -10.37 15.41 57.56
N GLU A 2 -10.93 14.25 57.89
CA GLU A 2 -10.94 13.06 57.04
C GLU A 2 -11.70 13.26 55.72
N LYS A 3 -12.76 14.08 55.74
CA LYS A 3 -13.56 14.39 54.55
C LYS A 3 -12.74 15.09 53.47
N LYS A 4 -11.94 16.09 53.86
CA LYS A 4 -11.05 16.82 52.94
C LYS A 4 -9.97 15.93 52.33
N ARG A 5 -9.45 14.97 53.10
CA ARG A 5 -8.48 13.97 52.61
C ARG A 5 -9.12 13.07 51.56
N LEU A 6 -10.32 12.55 51.84
CA LEU A 6 -11.05 11.68 50.92
C LEU A 6 -11.45 12.40 49.61
N GLU A 7 -11.90 13.65 49.69
CA GLU A 7 -12.19 14.48 48.51
C GLU A 7 -10.94 14.72 47.66
N TYR A 8 -9.80 14.99 48.30
CA TYR A 8 -8.52 15.16 47.61
C TYR A 8 -8.06 13.88 46.90
N GLU A 9 -8.11 12.73 47.59
CA GLU A 9 -7.74 11.42 47.02
C GLU A 9 -8.65 11.02 45.86
N THR A 10 -9.96 11.24 45.99
CA THR A 10 -10.95 10.96 44.93
C THR A 10 -10.67 11.82 43.69
N ARG A 11 -10.39 13.11 43.89
CA ARG A 11 -10.02 14.02 42.79
C ARG A 11 -8.72 13.58 42.11
N LEU A 12 -7.72 13.13 42.88
CA LEU A 12 -6.47 12.60 42.31
C LEU A 12 -6.68 11.30 41.54
N LYS A 13 -7.52 10.40 42.05
CA LYS A 13 -7.88 9.17 41.34
C LYS A 13 -8.58 9.49 40.01
N TYR A 14 -9.59 10.35 40.04
CA TYR A 14 -10.30 10.79 38.83
C TYR A 14 -9.35 11.38 37.78
N LYS A 15 -8.42 12.26 38.20
CA LYS A 15 -7.42 12.81 37.29
C LYS A 15 -6.55 11.71 36.67
N ARG A 16 -6.03 10.79 37.49
CA ARG A 16 -5.19 9.67 37.02
C ARG A 16 -5.94 8.77 36.04
N ASP A 17 -7.17 8.39 36.37
CA ASP A 17 -7.99 7.52 35.52
C ASP A 17 -8.29 8.22 34.18
N LYS A 18 -8.60 9.51 34.19
CA LYS A 18 -8.81 10.30 32.97
C LYS A 18 -7.54 10.38 32.11
N TYR A 19 -6.38 10.62 32.71
CA TYR A 19 -5.11 10.61 31.98
C TYR A 19 -4.80 9.22 31.41
N ALA A 20 -5.01 8.15 32.19
CA ALA A 20 -4.79 6.79 31.73
C ALA A 20 -5.70 6.44 30.53
N GLN A 21 -6.97 6.82 30.58
CA GLN A 21 -7.91 6.63 29.47
C GLN A 21 -7.45 7.37 28.21
N LEU A 22 -7.03 8.64 28.34
CA LEU A 22 -6.55 9.42 27.20
C LEU A 22 -5.27 8.81 26.61
N HIS A 23 -4.31 8.44 27.46
CA HIS A 23 -3.08 7.80 27.00
C HIS A 23 -3.34 6.46 26.31
N TYR A 24 -4.28 5.67 26.83
CA TYR A 24 -4.69 4.41 26.22
C TYR A 24 -5.31 4.64 24.84
N ALA A 25 -6.27 5.56 24.73
CA ALA A 25 -6.93 5.88 23.46
C ALA A 25 -5.93 6.40 22.41
N THR A 26 -5.05 7.32 22.79
CA THR A 26 -4.00 7.85 21.90
C THR A 26 -3.06 6.75 21.41
N ARG A 27 -2.64 5.86 22.31
CA ARG A 27 -1.73 4.76 21.97
C ARG A 27 -2.40 3.78 21.00
N ILE A 28 -3.63 3.34 21.27
CA ILE A 28 -4.38 2.44 20.38
C ILE A 28 -4.63 3.10 19.02
N GLY A 29 -5.04 4.37 18.99
CA GLY A 29 -5.26 5.09 17.73
C GLY A 29 -3.99 5.18 16.88
N ARG A 30 -2.83 5.39 17.51
CA ARG A 30 -1.55 5.40 16.81
C ARG A 30 -1.13 4.02 16.32
N GLU A 31 -1.20 3.00 17.18
CA GLU A 31 -0.86 1.62 16.83
C GLU A 31 -1.72 1.14 15.65
N GLU A 32 -3.02 1.40 15.70
CA GLU A 32 -3.95 1.01 14.64
C GLU A 32 -3.71 1.79 13.35
N GLY A 33 -3.46 3.11 13.45
CA GLY A 33 -3.11 3.92 12.29
C GLY A 33 -1.82 3.46 11.61
N GLU A 34 -0.78 3.13 12.39
CA GLU A 34 0.46 2.58 11.85
C GLU A 34 0.27 1.20 11.23
N ARG A 35 -0.56 0.34 11.83
CA ARG A 35 -0.87 -1.00 11.31
C ARG A 35 -1.59 -0.92 9.97
N ILE A 36 -2.70 -0.17 9.91
CA ILE A 36 -3.48 0.02 8.68
C ILE A 36 -2.61 0.65 7.59
N GLY A 37 -1.84 1.69 7.92
CA GLY A 37 -0.98 2.36 6.95
C GLY A 37 0.07 1.44 6.33
N ARG A 38 0.67 0.54 7.12
CA ARG A 38 1.62 -0.46 6.62
C ARG A 38 0.94 -1.51 5.76
N GLU A 39 -0.14 -2.11 6.25
CA GLU A 39 -0.86 -3.17 5.52
C GLU A 39 -1.37 -2.67 4.16
N GLU A 40 -1.99 -1.49 4.13
CA GLU A 40 -2.53 -0.93 2.90
C GLU A 40 -1.40 -0.47 1.96
N GLY A 41 -0.34 0.12 2.50
CA GLY A 41 0.84 0.50 1.71
C GLY A 41 1.53 -0.70 1.05
N GLU A 42 1.71 -1.79 1.78
CA GLU A 42 2.29 -3.04 1.25
C GLU A 42 1.38 -3.68 0.20
N ARG A 43 0.07 -3.71 0.44
CA ARG A 43 -0.92 -4.27 -0.50
C ARG A 43 -0.91 -3.50 -1.83
N ILE A 44 -1.05 -2.17 -1.77
CA ILE A 44 -1.03 -1.31 -2.95
C ILE A 44 0.31 -1.44 -3.68
N GLY A 45 1.42 -1.38 -2.94
CA GLY A 45 2.76 -1.48 -3.53
C GLY A 45 2.98 -2.81 -4.25
N ARG A 46 2.51 -3.93 -3.69
CA ARG A 46 2.60 -5.25 -4.32
C ARG A 46 1.72 -5.34 -5.57
N GLU A 47 0.44 -4.95 -5.48
CA GLU A 47 -0.49 -5.02 -6.60
C GLU A 47 0.00 -4.17 -7.79
N GLU A 48 0.41 -2.93 -7.51
CA GLU A 48 0.89 -2.02 -8.54
C GLU A 48 2.23 -2.48 -9.12
N GLY A 49 3.15 -2.95 -8.27
CA GLY A 49 4.42 -3.52 -8.72
C GLY A 49 4.24 -4.75 -9.60
N GLU A 50 3.32 -5.65 -9.26
CA GLU A 50 3.01 -6.83 -10.07
C GLU A 50 2.37 -6.44 -11.42
N ARG A 51 1.47 -5.46 -11.41
CA ARG A 51 0.83 -4.95 -12.62
C ARG A 51 1.86 -4.33 -13.57
N ILE A 52 2.69 -3.41 -13.07
CA ILE A 52 3.76 -2.76 -13.83
C ILE A 52 4.74 -3.81 -14.35
N GLY A 53 5.21 -4.73 -13.50
CA GLY A 53 6.16 -5.77 -13.89
C GLY A 53 5.63 -6.69 -14.99
N LYS A 54 4.34 -7.04 -14.96
CA LYS A 54 3.69 -7.81 -16.04
C LYS A 54 3.62 -7.03 -17.35
N GLU A 55 3.30 -5.74 -17.31
CA GLU A 55 3.24 -4.88 -18.50
C GLU A 55 4.63 -4.64 -19.10
N GLU A 56 5.63 -4.38 -18.26
CA GLU A 56 7.02 -4.23 -18.67
C GLU A 56 7.57 -5.52 -19.26
N GLY A 57 7.34 -6.67 -18.61
CA GLY A 57 7.76 -7.98 -19.12
C GLY A 57 7.12 -8.33 -20.47
N LYS A 58 5.83 -8.02 -20.67
CA LYS A 58 5.18 -8.16 -21.99
C LYS A 58 5.82 -7.25 -23.03
N SER A 59 6.13 -6.01 -22.67
CA SER A 59 6.77 -5.04 -23.57
C SER A 59 8.19 -5.47 -23.95
N GLU A 60 8.96 -6.00 -23.01
CA GLU A 60 10.30 -6.55 -23.24
C GLU A 60 10.25 -7.80 -24.13
N MET A 61 9.27 -8.69 -23.91
CA MET A 61 9.03 -9.84 -24.78
C MET A 61 8.79 -9.40 -26.22
N ILE A 62 7.90 -8.43 -26.45
CA ILE A 62 7.60 -7.87 -27.79
C ILE A 62 8.87 -7.33 -28.45
N ARG A 63 9.65 -6.53 -27.73
CA ARG A 63 10.92 -5.98 -28.23
C ARG A 63 11.91 -7.08 -28.60
N SER A 64 12.01 -8.13 -27.78
CA SER A 64 12.90 -9.27 -28.02
C SER A 64 12.49 -10.05 -29.26
N MET A 65 11.20 -10.33 -29.44
CA MET A 65 10.68 -11.01 -30.63
C MET A 65 10.93 -10.20 -31.91
N TRP A 66 10.72 -8.89 -31.85
CA TRP A 66 10.99 -8.01 -32.98
C TRP A 66 12.48 -7.98 -33.35
N LYS A 67 13.37 -7.88 -32.36
CA LYS A 67 14.83 -7.97 -32.58
C LYS A 67 15.26 -9.32 -33.16
N ALA A 68 14.53 -10.40 -32.87
CA ALA A 68 14.75 -11.72 -33.44
C ALA A 68 14.22 -11.86 -34.88
N GLY A 69 13.61 -10.81 -35.45
CA GLY A 69 13.10 -10.81 -36.82
C GLY A 69 11.70 -11.40 -36.99
N VAL A 70 10.95 -11.59 -35.90
CA VAL A 70 9.54 -12.02 -35.96
C VAL A 70 8.69 -10.87 -36.53
N SER A 71 7.71 -11.19 -37.39
CA SER A 71 6.88 -10.17 -38.04
C SER A 71 5.99 -9.44 -37.02
N GLU A 72 5.68 -8.16 -37.28
CA GLU A 72 4.84 -7.36 -36.39
C GLU A 72 3.43 -7.97 -36.24
N GLU A 73 2.90 -8.59 -37.29
CA GLU A 73 1.61 -9.28 -37.29
C GLU A 73 1.61 -10.53 -36.40
N GLN A 74 2.69 -11.31 -36.46
CA GLN A 74 2.86 -12.50 -35.60
C GLN A 74 3.02 -12.09 -34.13
N ILE A 75 3.80 -11.04 -33.85
CA ILE A 75 3.97 -10.52 -32.49
C ILE A 75 2.64 -9.99 -31.95
N ALA A 76 1.89 -9.23 -32.76
CA ALA A 76 0.57 -8.71 -32.40
C ALA A 76 -0.39 -9.84 -32.02
N SER A 77 -0.41 -10.92 -32.82
CA SER A 77 -1.21 -12.12 -32.53
C SER A 77 -0.79 -12.80 -31.22
N ILE A 78 0.51 -13.01 -31.00
CA ILE A 78 1.03 -13.71 -29.80
C ILE A 78 0.84 -12.87 -28.53
N ALA A 79 1.12 -11.57 -28.60
CA ALA A 79 1.03 -10.66 -27.46
C ALA A 79 -0.40 -10.15 -27.20
N GLN A 80 -1.37 -10.53 -28.04
CA GLN A 80 -2.76 -10.05 -28.01
C GLN A 80 -2.84 -8.51 -28.03
N LYS A 81 -2.10 -7.92 -28.96
CA LYS A 81 -2.02 -6.47 -29.19
C LYS A 81 -2.32 -6.14 -30.64
N THR A 82 -2.54 -4.87 -30.94
CA THR A 82 -2.62 -4.44 -32.34
C THR A 82 -1.23 -4.27 -32.95
N VAL A 83 -1.15 -4.34 -34.27
CA VAL A 83 0.11 -4.11 -35.01
C VAL A 83 0.64 -2.69 -34.75
N GLU A 84 -0.25 -1.70 -34.60
CA GLU A 84 0.13 -0.33 -34.25
C GLU A 84 0.77 -0.25 -32.85
N GLU A 85 0.24 -0.98 -31.86
CA GLU A 85 0.82 -1.02 -30.52
C GLU A 85 2.21 -1.66 -30.53
N VAL A 86 2.38 -2.76 -31.27
CA VAL A 86 3.69 -3.41 -31.46
C VAL A 86 4.67 -2.45 -32.14
N ARG A 87 4.24 -1.75 -33.20
CA ARG A 87 5.07 -0.73 -33.87
C ARG A 87 5.56 0.35 -32.93
N LYS A 88 4.69 0.87 -32.06
CA LYS A 88 5.05 1.91 -31.07
C LYS A 88 6.07 1.44 -30.04
N LEU A 89 6.15 0.14 -29.76
CA LEU A 89 7.09 -0.42 -28.79
C LEU A 89 8.47 -0.72 -29.39
N CYS A 90 8.52 -0.91 -30.70
CA CYS A 90 9.68 -1.39 -31.45
C CYS A 90 10.37 -0.30 -32.29
N LYS A 91 9.68 0.80 -32.63
CA LYS A 91 10.23 1.97 -33.35
C LYS A 91 10.37 3.15 -32.40
#